data_AF-A0A8K1CHM6-F1
#
_entry.id   AF-A0A8K1CHM6-F1
#
_cell.length_a   1.000
_cell.length_b   1.000
_cell.length_c   1.000
_cell.angle_alpha   90.00
_cell.angle_beta   90.00
_cell.angle_gamma   90.00
#
_symmetry.space_group_name_H-M   'P 1'
#
loop_
_entity.id
_entity.type
_entity.pdbx_description
1 polymer ?
#
loop_
_entity_poly.entity_id
_entity_poly.type
_entity_poly.pdbx_seq_one_letter_code
_entity_poly.pdbx_strand_id
1 'polypeptide(L)'
;MDVTRILEAVCGPAADNNQQLRHAFVEKLCLSLDATEVEGSAQLSTLEFVHKLLGWDAAASELKRSTKTQFQEWRWKALSVIIAHEGGTDGVDEMTLLAAMRNDRFASIEVLRRLADLLVVAVDRGLLTDVEGTVGLIKQLYVTLEDAESRKQLAKAMETLLRTKDHVKTTIRMGLLRSIFQVAIGTFIRESNAAQDDGEGQDTTLSSVSVLKSCAQVLQHVGSLVCIKFQVFQRPASDDTAVILSLLSESVVQLMLSRVLVVFEEAVRLLQMLVDHNVTRTSLIAVIDLRGALEKARILASRPDDKPTLEDEYIRTLCVQLHASLIPEIDAFERVHGSLMGLPNEQDGVEAKQALDIATLCKTRGNEFFQRGNFGAARLFYRRAISILRGSEFQETQRLASLSKEEFARQCTVGASVLVVQRNGSVRSAMVSDVEEGDDDVEVLYDDSEDEERVALTRIRLRPDTQLLEQFKTLSVDCIMNMGKAFVQMYDYESGVACFSDALKHHPQYIAALYHRGVAYMATHDLKGAQQDLWNANQLCRQWKTTGNPVEAKKKKVLHGQVVAAYKRLQVLHANKKKVDKKLIKQMMQYLSTIPGLQDDDQIEA
;
A
#
# COMPACT_ATOMS: atom_id res chain seq x y z
N MET A 1 23.97 -45.23 -4.33
CA MET A 1 23.01 -44.83 -5.38
C MET A 1 23.21 -45.73 -6.59
N ASP A 2 22.15 -46.14 -7.30
CA ASP A 2 22.30 -46.63 -8.69
C ASP A 2 22.60 -45.41 -9.57
N VAL A 3 23.87 -44.99 -9.59
CA VAL A 3 24.37 -43.87 -10.40
C VAL A 3 24.00 -44.07 -11.88
N THR A 4 23.94 -45.33 -12.32
CA THR A 4 23.43 -45.80 -13.61
C THR A 4 21.99 -45.38 -13.89
N ARG A 5 21.04 -45.54 -12.96
CA ARG A 5 19.62 -45.16 -13.17
C ARG A 5 19.43 -43.65 -13.32
N ILE A 6 20.21 -42.84 -12.60
CA ILE A 6 20.15 -41.38 -12.69
C ILE A 6 20.80 -40.91 -14.00
N LEU A 7 21.92 -41.50 -14.39
CA LEU A 7 22.56 -41.24 -15.69
C LEU A 7 21.69 -41.69 -16.87
N GLU A 8 20.96 -42.80 -16.73
CA GLU A 8 19.98 -43.29 -17.72
C GLU A 8 18.77 -42.35 -17.84
N ALA A 9 18.23 -41.85 -16.72
CA ALA A 9 17.13 -40.88 -16.70
C ALA A 9 17.52 -39.52 -17.31
N VAL A 10 18.76 -39.07 -17.07
CA VAL A 10 19.29 -37.81 -17.61
C VAL A 10 19.53 -37.90 -19.11
N CYS A 11 20.00 -39.05 -19.60
CA CYS A 11 20.29 -39.25 -21.02
C CYS A 11 19.03 -39.51 -21.87
N GLY A 12 17.94 -40.05 -21.32
CA GLY A 12 16.69 -40.30 -22.05
C GLY A 12 16.78 -41.44 -23.09
N PRO A 13 15.64 -41.94 -23.61
CA PRO A 13 15.62 -43.07 -24.54
C PRO A 13 16.01 -42.61 -25.97
N ALA A 14 16.95 -43.35 -26.56
CA ALA A 14 17.32 -43.46 -27.98
C ALA A 14 17.11 -42.24 -28.91
N ALA A 15 18.19 -41.51 -29.17
CA ALA A 15 18.47 -40.98 -30.51
C ALA A 15 19.91 -41.37 -30.86
N ASP A 16 20.08 -42.26 -31.84
CA ASP A 16 21.31 -43.02 -32.14
C ASP A 16 22.60 -42.18 -32.28
N ASN A 17 22.49 -40.90 -32.60
CA ASN A 17 23.65 -40.04 -32.88
C ASN A 17 24.44 -39.58 -31.65
N ASN A 18 23.97 -39.81 -30.41
CA ASN A 18 24.62 -39.32 -29.18
C ASN A 18 25.14 -40.42 -28.23
N GLN A 19 25.05 -41.70 -28.61
CA GLN A 19 25.41 -42.81 -27.71
C GLN A 19 26.89 -42.81 -27.30
N GLN A 20 27.80 -42.47 -28.22
CA GLN A 20 29.24 -42.37 -27.95
C GLN A 20 29.58 -41.20 -27.00
N LEU A 21 28.94 -40.04 -27.17
CA LEU A 21 29.14 -38.88 -26.30
C LEU A 21 28.59 -39.12 -24.89
N ARG A 22 27.48 -39.87 -24.77
CA ARG A 22 26.93 -40.30 -23.49
C ARG A 22 27.87 -41.25 -22.76
N HIS A 23 28.41 -42.26 -23.44
CA HIS A 23 29.43 -43.14 -22.86
C HIS A 23 30.67 -42.35 -22.43
N ALA A 24 31.16 -41.42 -23.25
CA ALA A 24 32.30 -40.58 -22.90
C ALA A 24 32.01 -39.63 -21.71
N PHE A 25 30.77 -39.15 -21.56
CA PHE A 25 30.36 -38.35 -20.42
C PHE A 25 30.32 -39.19 -19.14
N VAL A 26 29.70 -40.37 -19.18
CA VAL A 26 29.63 -41.30 -18.05
C VAL A 26 31.03 -41.76 -17.66
N GLU A 27 31.87 -42.11 -18.62
CA GLU A 27 33.26 -42.53 -18.39
C GLU A 27 34.09 -41.42 -17.74
N LYS A 28 34.04 -40.18 -18.27
CA LYS A 28 34.76 -39.04 -17.68
C LYS A 28 34.22 -38.65 -16.31
N LEU A 29 32.92 -38.78 -16.09
CA LEU A 29 32.28 -38.54 -14.80
C LEU A 29 32.74 -39.60 -13.79
N CYS A 30 32.71 -40.90 -14.14
CA CYS A 30 33.24 -41.99 -13.31
C CYS A 30 34.73 -41.82 -12.99
N LEU A 31 35.56 -41.42 -13.98
CA LEU A 31 36.97 -41.13 -13.79
C LEU A 31 37.20 -39.95 -12.82
N SER A 32 36.41 -38.89 -12.92
CA SER A 32 36.51 -37.73 -12.01
C SER A 32 36.01 -38.01 -10.59
N LEU A 33 35.20 -39.05 -10.43
CA LEU A 33 34.61 -39.44 -9.15
C LEU A 33 35.53 -40.37 -8.34
N ASP A 34 36.72 -40.73 -8.83
CA ASP A 34 37.57 -41.82 -8.31
C ASP A 34 36.78 -43.13 -8.14
N ALA A 35 35.73 -43.33 -8.94
CA ALA A 35 34.94 -44.55 -8.94
C ALA A 35 35.62 -45.57 -9.84
N THR A 36 36.64 -46.23 -9.32
CA THR A 36 37.24 -47.41 -9.97
C THR A 36 36.27 -48.58 -9.82
N GLU A 37 35.17 -48.60 -10.56
CA GLU A 37 34.46 -49.81 -11.01
C GLU A 37 33.15 -49.40 -11.70
N VAL A 38 33.10 -49.62 -13.00
CA VAL A 38 31.89 -49.48 -13.82
C VAL A 38 30.83 -50.55 -13.48
N GLU A 39 31.14 -51.52 -12.61
CA GLU A 39 30.22 -52.64 -12.30
C GLU A 39 30.14 -53.05 -10.82
N GLY A 40 30.67 -52.27 -9.86
CA GLY A 40 30.77 -52.70 -8.46
C GLY A 40 30.74 -51.59 -7.42
N SER A 41 29.58 -51.37 -6.81
CA SER A 41 29.36 -50.84 -5.45
C SER A 41 30.32 -49.78 -4.84
N ALA A 42 30.64 -48.69 -5.54
CA ALA A 42 31.14 -47.49 -4.87
C ALA A 42 29.94 -46.71 -4.25
N GLN A 43 29.69 -46.87 -2.95
CA GLN A 43 28.67 -46.11 -2.23
C GLN A 43 29.17 -44.68 -1.94
N LEU A 44 29.21 -43.81 -2.94
CA LEU A 44 29.30 -42.36 -2.71
C LEU A 44 28.00 -41.89 -2.04
N SER A 45 28.12 -41.04 -1.03
CA SER A 45 26.96 -40.34 -0.49
C SER A 45 26.40 -39.38 -1.55
N THR A 46 25.08 -39.18 -1.58
CA THR A 46 24.42 -38.26 -2.52
C THR A 46 25.02 -36.86 -2.46
N LEU A 47 25.44 -36.42 -1.28
CA LEU A 47 26.07 -35.12 -1.03
C LEU A 47 27.46 -35.00 -1.68
N GLU A 48 28.33 -36.01 -1.53
CA GLU A 48 29.66 -36.02 -2.17
C GLU A 48 29.54 -36.02 -3.69
N PHE A 49 28.57 -36.74 -4.24
CA PHE A 49 28.29 -36.77 -5.67
C PHE A 49 27.85 -35.38 -6.18
N VAL A 50 26.98 -34.68 -5.46
CA VAL A 50 26.58 -33.30 -5.77
C VAL A 50 27.77 -32.35 -5.69
N HIS A 51 28.61 -32.42 -4.65
CA HIS A 51 29.80 -31.58 -4.53
C HIS A 51 30.80 -31.82 -5.66
N LYS A 52 31.06 -33.08 -6.02
CA LYS A 52 31.94 -33.40 -7.15
C LYS A 52 31.37 -32.92 -8.49
N LEU A 53 30.05 -32.98 -8.68
CA LEU A 53 29.40 -32.42 -9.87
C LEU A 53 29.48 -30.89 -9.93
N LEU A 54 29.29 -30.21 -8.80
CA LEU A 54 29.40 -28.75 -8.73
C LEU A 54 30.84 -28.26 -8.93
N GLY A 55 31.81 -29.00 -8.39
CA GLY A 55 33.24 -28.78 -8.62
C GLY A 55 33.74 -29.29 -9.97
N TRP A 56 32.87 -29.91 -10.78
CA TRP A 56 33.26 -30.43 -12.08
C TRP A 56 33.42 -29.28 -13.07
N ASP A 57 34.65 -28.78 -13.11
CA ASP A 57 35.04 -27.80 -14.09
C ASP A 57 35.26 -28.52 -15.42
N ALA A 58 34.30 -28.40 -16.34
CA ALA A 58 34.49 -28.80 -17.75
C ALA A 58 35.61 -27.97 -18.43
N ALA A 59 36.36 -27.17 -17.67
CA ALA A 59 37.56 -26.43 -18.02
C ALA A 59 38.83 -27.31 -18.16
N ALA A 60 38.75 -28.64 -18.03
CA ALA A 60 39.84 -29.56 -18.43
C ALA A 60 40.04 -29.59 -19.98
N SER A 61 40.56 -28.46 -20.47
CA SER A 61 41.38 -28.10 -21.63
C SER A 61 41.34 -28.80 -23.00
N GLU A 62 40.53 -29.83 -23.31
CA GLU A 62 40.69 -30.53 -24.62
C GLU A 62 39.40 -30.82 -25.42
N LEU A 63 38.21 -30.46 -24.93
CA LEU A 63 36.96 -30.72 -25.67
C LEU A 63 36.56 -29.58 -26.62
N LYS A 64 35.94 -29.95 -27.76
CA LYS A 64 35.30 -29.00 -28.68
C LYS A 64 34.20 -28.23 -27.94
N ARG A 65 33.99 -26.97 -28.33
CA ARG A 65 33.01 -26.06 -27.69
C ARG A 65 31.58 -26.65 -27.64
N SER A 66 31.13 -27.34 -28.69
CA SER A 66 29.81 -27.99 -28.76
C SER A 66 29.65 -29.16 -27.79
N THR A 67 30.70 -29.97 -27.61
CA THR A 67 30.69 -31.07 -26.65
C THR A 67 30.74 -30.57 -25.20
N LYS A 68 31.44 -29.45 -24.96
CA LYS A 68 31.47 -28.80 -23.64
C LYS A 68 30.09 -28.29 -23.22
N THR A 69 29.34 -27.66 -24.13
CA THR A 69 27.99 -27.17 -23.85
C THR A 69 27.00 -28.30 -23.58
N GLN A 70 27.09 -29.43 -24.29
CA GLN A 70 26.26 -30.61 -24.05
C GLN A 70 26.56 -31.26 -22.69
N PHE A 71 27.83 -31.31 -22.30
CA PHE A 71 28.22 -31.85 -20.99
C PHE A 71 27.73 -30.96 -19.84
N GLN A 72 27.81 -29.64 -20.01
CA GLN A 72 27.23 -28.68 -19.05
C GLN A 72 25.71 -28.86 -18.93
N GLU A 73 25.01 -29.04 -20.05
CA GLU A 73 23.57 -29.29 -20.07
C GLU A 73 23.21 -30.56 -19.28
N TRP A 74 23.88 -31.68 -19.55
CA TRP A 74 23.63 -32.94 -18.86
C TRP A 74 23.98 -32.87 -17.38
N ARG A 75 25.04 -32.15 -17.01
CA ARG A 75 25.40 -31.91 -15.61
C ARG A 75 24.27 -31.21 -14.86
N TRP A 76 23.71 -30.13 -15.42
CA TRP A 76 22.62 -29.39 -14.78
C TRP A 76 21.31 -30.19 -14.73
N LYS A 77 21.02 -30.98 -15.77
CA LYS A 77 19.89 -31.91 -15.78
C LYS A 77 20.03 -33.03 -14.75
N ALA A 78 21.24 -33.56 -14.56
CA ALA A 78 21.51 -34.54 -13.51
C ALA A 78 21.29 -33.94 -12.12
N LEU A 79 21.84 -32.75 -11.88
CA LEU A 79 21.65 -32.04 -10.61
C LEU A 79 20.17 -31.77 -10.32
N SER A 80 19.36 -31.38 -11.30
CA SER A 80 17.93 -31.11 -11.07
C SER A 80 17.14 -32.37 -10.68
N VAL A 81 17.42 -33.51 -11.33
CA VAL A 81 16.79 -34.80 -11.02
C VAL A 81 17.20 -35.29 -9.62
N ILE A 82 18.48 -35.16 -9.26
CA ILE A 82 19.00 -35.59 -7.95
C ILE A 82 18.35 -34.81 -6.82
N ILE A 83 18.35 -33.48 -6.92
CA ILE A 83 17.73 -32.59 -5.92
C ILE A 83 16.20 -32.79 -5.86
N ALA A 84 15.56 -33.14 -6.98
CA ALA A 84 14.13 -33.39 -7.02
C ALA A 84 13.72 -34.71 -6.31
N HIS A 85 14.50 -35.80 -6.44
CA HIS A 85 14.09 -37.13 -5.98
C HIS A 85 14.60 -37.52 -4.58
N GLU A 86 15.83 -37.15 -4.22
CA GLU A 86 16.42 -37.56 -2.95
C GLU A 86 16.39 -36.37 -1.98
N GLY A 87 15.52 -36.44 -0.96
CA GLY A 87 15.39 -35.43 0.10
C GLY A 87 16.59 -35.31 1.05
N GLY A 88 17.80 -35.54 0.55
CA GLY A 88 19.08 -35.52 1.26
C GLY A 88 19.98 -34.39 0.78
N THR A 89 19.48 -33.16 0.84
CA THR A 89 20.24 -31.95 0.47
C THR A 89 20.74 -31.17 1.69
N ASP A 90 20.56 -31.73 2.90
CA ASP A 90 21.18 -31.24 4.13
C ASP A 90 22.71 -31.29 3.97
N GLY A 91 23.32 -30.13 3.71
CA GLY A 91 24.76 -29.96 3.58
C GLY A 91 25.24 -29.49 2.20
N VAL A 92 24.38 -29.36 1.19
CA VAL A 92 24.78 -28.74 -0.09
C VAL A 92 25.09 -27.27 0.17
N ASP A 93 26.33 -26.86 -0.08
CA ASP A 93 26.73 -25.46 0.08
C ASP A 93 26.05 -24.58 -0.99
N GLU A 94 25.07 -23.80 -0.54
CA GLU A 94 24.33 -22.83 -1.34
C GLU A 94 25.26 -21.89 -2.10
N MET A 95 26.36 -21.43 -1.48
CA MET A 95 27.28 -20.48 -2.10
C MET A 95 27.99 -21.11 -3.30
N THR A 96 28.41 -22.36 -3.17
CA THR A 96 29.04 -23.12 -4.26
C THR A 96 28.04 -23.37 -5.40
N LEU A 97 26.79 -23.71 -5.08
CA LEU A 97 25.73 -23.90 -6.07
C LEU A 97 25.45 -22.60 -6.85
N LEU A 98 25.21 -21.49 -6.14
CA LEU A 98 24.96 -20.19 -6.77
C LEU A 98 26.16 -19.69 -7.59
N ALA A 99 27.39 -19.92 -7.12
CA ALA A 99 28.61 -19.58 -7.86
C ALA A 99 28.73 -20.38 -9.17
N ALA A 100 28.48 -21.69 -9.12
CA ALA A 100 28.48 -22.54 -10.32
C ALA A 100 27.43 -22.08 -11.33
N MET A 101 26.20 -21.80 -10.88
CA MET A 101 25.13 -21.30 -11.76
C MET A 101 25.50 -19.95 -12.40
N ARG A 102 26.17 -19.05 -11.66
CA ARG A 102 26.66 -17.77 -12.19
C ARG A 102 27.79 -17.93 -13.21
N ASN A 103 28.63 -18.96 -13.08
CA ASN A 103 29.74 -19.18 -14.01
C ASN A 103 29.24 -19.75 -15.35
N ASP A 104 28.32 -20.72 -15.31
CA ASP A 104 27.84 -21.41 -16.52
C ASP A 104 26.72 -20.70 -17.27
N ARG A 105 26.29 -19.53 -16.81
CA ARG A 105 25.22 -18.72 -17.40
C ARG A 105 25.45 -18.25 -18.85
N PHE A 106 26.65 -18.39 -19.39
CA PHE A 106 26.98 -17.96 -20.76
C PHE A 106 27.19 -19.13 -21.74
N ALA A 107 26.87 -20.36 -21.33
CA ALA A 107 27.14 -21.56 -22.12
C ALA A 107 26.21 -21.72 -23.34
N SER A 108 24.91 -21.88 -23.11
CA SER A 108 23.88 -22.03 -24.15
C SER A 108 22.47 -21.77 -23.59
N ILE A 109 21.48 -21.56 -24.47
CA ILE A 109 20.07 -21.39 -24.08
C ILE A 109 19.53 -22.66 -23.39
N GLU A 110 19.93 -23.86 -23.86
CA GLU A 110 19.49 -25.11 -23.24
C GLU A 110 20.08 -25.28 -21.82
N VAL A 111 21.35 -24.87 -21.62
CA VAL A 111 21.95 -24.82 -20.27
C VAL A 111 21.18 -23.86 -19.37
N LEU A 112 20.76 -22.69 -19.87
CA LEU A 112 19.95 -21.74 -19.10
C LEU A 112 18.57 -22.33 -18.73
N ARG A 113 17.94 -23.11 -19.61
CA ARG A 113 16.69 -23.82 -19.30
C ARG A 113 16.90 -24.82 -18.16
N ARG A 114 17.97 -25.63 -18.22
CA ARG A 114 18.30 -26.59 -17.15
C ARG A 114 18.69 -25.91 -15.83
N LEU A 115 19.35 -24.77 -15.90
CA LEU A 115 19.62 -23.93 -14.74
C LEU A 115 18.32 -23.41 -14.11
N ALA A 116 17.34 -23.00 -14.92
CA ALA A 116 16.02 -22.59 -14.43
C ALA A 116 15.26 -23.75 -13.78
N ASP A 117 15.24 -24.94 -14.40
CA ASP A 117 14.63 -26.15 -13.82
C ASP A 117 15.22 -26.45 -12.43
N LEU A 118 16.55 -26.45 -12.32
CA LEU A 118 17.25 -26.67 -11.06
C LEU A 118 16.94 -25.58 -10.03
N LEU A 119 16.91 -24.31 -10.45
CA LEU A 119 16.63 -23.19 -9.57
C LEU A 119 15.26 -23.33 -8.92
N VAL A 120 14.24 -23.65 -9.72
CA VAL A 120 12.86 -23.84 -9.24
C VAL A 120 12.81 -24.95 -8.20
N VAL A 121 13.42 -26.10 -8.49
CA VAL A 121 13.49 -27.23 -7.55
C VAL A 121 14.24 -26.85 -6.27
N ALA A 122 15.37 -26.14 -6.39
CA ALA A 122 16.18 -25.73 -5.25
C ALA A 122 15.43 -24.75 -4.33
N VAL A 123 14.69 -23.80 -4.90
CA VAL A 123 13.84 -22.88 -4.12
C VAL A 123 12.68 -23.63 -3.46
N ASP A 124 11.99 -24.53 -4.17
CA ASP A 124 10.87 -25.31 -3.63
C ASP A 124 11.29 -26.23 -2.48
N ARG A 125 12.53 -26.72 -2.51
CA ARG A 125 13.15 -27.50 -1.42
C ARG A 125 13.69 -26.64 -0.28
N GLY A 126 13.69 -25.31 -0.40
CA GLY A 126 14.22 -24.40 0.61
C GLY A 126 15.74 -24.42 0.74
N LEU A 127 16.46 -24.83 -0.30
CA LEU A 127 17.94 -24.90 -0.32
C LEU A 127 18.60 -23.54 -0.49
N LEU A 128 17.88 -22.57 -1.04
CA LEU A 128 18.38 -21.24 -1.31
C LEU A 128 17.84 -20.26 -0.26
N THR A 129 18.70 -19.88 0.68
CA THR A 129 18.43 -18.93 1.76
C THR A 129 18.90 -17.51 1.43
N ASP A 130 19.90 -17.36 0.54
CA ASP A 130 20.33 -16.08 -0.03
C ASP A 130 19.31 -15.58 -1.06
N VAL A 131 18.37 -14.78 -0.57
CA VAL A 131 17.34 -14.14 -1.39
C VAL A 131 17.95 -13.20 -2.42
N GLU A 132 19.01 -12.47 -2.10
CA GLU A 132 19.59 -11.48 -3.02
C GLU A 132 20.26 -12.15 -4.21
N GLY A 133 21.10 -13.15 -3.95
CA GLY A 133 21.76 -13.91 -5.00
C GLY A 133 20.80 -14.70 -5.87
N THR A 134 19.77 -15.30 -5.26
CA THR A 134 18.74 -16.07 -5.97
C THR A 134 17.88 -15.17 -6.86
N VAL A 135 17.41 -14.03 -6.34
CA VAL A 135 16.64 -13.04 -7.12
C VAL A 135 17.44 -12.53 -8.31
N GLY A 136 18.74 -12.30 -8.15
CA GLY A 136 19.62 -11.89 -9.25
C GLY A 136 19.67 -12.92 -10.39
N LEU A 137 19.77 -14.21 -10.06
CA LEU A 137 19.72 -15.30 -11.03
C LEU A 137 18.35 -15.45 -11.69
N ILE A 138 17.26 -15.40 -10.91
CA ILE A 138 15.89 -15.44 -11.43
C ILE A 138 15.70 -14.31 -12.44
N LYS A 139 16.12 -13.09 -12.12
CA LYS A 139 16.02 -11.92 -13.01
C LYS A 139 16.72 -12.16 -14.33
N GLN A 140 17.96 -12.64 -14.28
CA GLN A 140 18.72 -12.92 -15.48
C GLN A 140 18.01 -13.98 -16.34
N LEU A 141 17.67 -15.13 -15.74
CA LEU A 141 17.03 -16.24 -16.44
C LEU A 141 15.69 -15.83 -17.06
N TYR A 142 14.86 -15.10 -16.30
CA TYR A 142 13.54 -14.65 -16.73
C TYR A 142 13.61 -13.74 -17.96
N VAL A 143 14.59 -12.84 -18.01
CA VAL A 143 14.81 -11.94 -19.15
C VAL A 143 15.40 -12.68 -20.36
N THR A 144 16.33 -13.62 -20.14
CA THR A 144 17.02 -14.32 -21.23
C THR A 144 16.21 -15.44 -21.86
N LEU A 145 15.40 -16.16 -21.07
CA LEU A 145 14.59 -17.26 -21.58
C LEU A 145 13.34 -16.68 -22.25
N GLU A 146 13.08 -17.06 -23.49
CA GLU A 146 11.88 -16.64 -24.24
C GLU A 146 10.69 -17.57 -23.99
N ASP A 147 10.94 -18.76 -23.44
CA ASP A 147 9.92 -19.78 -23.17
C ASP A 147 8.97 -19.37 -22.04
N ALA A 148 7.67 -19.44 -22.33
CA ALA A 148 6.62 -19.04 -21.41
C ALA A 148 6.48 -19.98 -20.20
N GLU A 149 6.68 -21.28 -20.39
CA GLU A 149 6.55 -22.27 -19.31
C GLU A 149 7.71 -22.12 -18.30
N SER A 150 8.94 -21.95 -18.78
CA SER A 150 10.09 -21.64 -17.94
C SER A 150 9.88 -20.35 -17.11
N ARG A 151 9.36 -19.28 -17.73
CA ARG A 151 9.04 -18.02 -17.02
C ARG A 151 7.96 -18.21 -15.96
N LYS A 152 6.92 -18.99 -16.24
CA LYS A 152 5.85 -19.31 -15.30
C LYS A 152 6.37 -20.09 -14.09
N GLN A 153 7.26 -21.07 -14.30
CA GLN A 153 7.87 -21.81 -13.20
C GLN A 153 8.78 -20.93 -12.34
N LEU A 154 9.58 -20.05 -12.96
CA LEU A 154 10.38 -19.06 -12.24
C LEU A 154 9.51 -18.08 -11.43
N ALA A 155 8.38 -17.62 -11.99
CA ALA A 155 7.42 -16.78 -11.28
C ALA A 155 6.82 -17.51 -10.05
N LYS A 156 6.51 -18.80 -10.18
CA LYS A 156 6.03 -19.63 -9.07
C LYS A 156 7.09 -19.82 -7.97
N ALA A 157 8.35 -20.04 -8.36
CA ALA A 157 9.46 -20.12 -7.40
C ALA A 157 9.65 -18.80 -6.62
N MET A 158 9.31 -17.65 -7.21
CA MET A 158 9.32 -16.39 -6.46
C MET A 158 8.25 -16.35 -5.36
N GLU A 159 7.08 -16.95 -5.57
CA GLU A 159 6.05 -17.01 -4.53
C GLU A 159 6.55 -17.77 -3.29
N THR A 160 7.34 -18.83 -3.50
CA THR A 160 7.91 -19.64 -2.41
C THR A 160 9.09 -18.95 -1.71
N LEU A 161 9.87 -18.14 -2.45
CA LEU A 161 10.98 -17.34 -1.92
C LEU A 161 10.51 -16.09 -1.13
N LEU A 162 9.46 -15.42 -1.61
CA LEU A 162 8.94 -14.19 -1.03
C LEU A 162 8.00 -14.50 0.14
N ARG A 163 8.51 -14.42 1.37
CA ARG A 163 7.74 -14.69 2.59
C ARG A 163 7.60 -13.48 3.51
N THR A 164 8.52 -12.52 3.40
CA THR A 164 8.57 -11.36 4.28
C THR A 164 8.59 -10.07 3.48
N LYS A 165 8.21 -8.97 4.15
CA LYS A 165 8.30 -7.61 3.60
C LYS A 165 9.73 -7.22 3.21
N ASP A 166 10.75 -7.75 3.89
CA ASP A 166 12.13 -7.43 3.57
C ASP A 166 12.62 -8.16 2.32
N HIS A 167 12.17 -9.40 2.08
CA HIS A 167 12.44 -10.09 0.81
C HIS A 167 11.90 -9.27 -0.38
N VAL A 168 10.67 -8.77 -0.26
CA VAL A 168 10.06 -7.91 -1.29
C VAL A 168 10.88 -6.66 -1.57
N LYS A 169 11.38 -5.98 -0.52
CA LYS A 169 12.26 -4.80 -0.71
C LYS A 169 13.53 -5.16 -1.47
N THR A 170 14.17 -6.28 -1.13
CA THR A 170 15.38 -6.76 -1.82
C THR A 170 15.07 -7.06 -3.29
N THR A 171 13.97 -7.76 -3.57
CA THR A 171 13.52 -8.05 -4.94
C THR A 171 13.29 -6.81 -5.79
N ILE A 172 12.72 -5.76 -5.20
CA ILE A 172 12.49 -4.48 -5.88
C ILE A 172 13.80 -3.73 -6.11
N ARG A 173 14.71 -3.68 -5.13
CA ARG A 173 16.04 -3.07 -5.31
C ARG A 173 16.83 -3.75 -6.42
N MET A 174 16.71 -5.06 -6.55
CA MET A 174 17.31 -5.83 -7.64
C MET A 174 16.64 -5.58 -9.01
N GLY A 175 15.48 -4.92 -9.04
CA GLY A 175 14.74 -4.61 -10.27
C GLY A 175 14.08 -5.83 -10.91
N LEU A 176 13.91 -6.94 -10.19
CA LEU A 176 13.28 -8.16 -10.73
C LEU A 176 11.81 -7.91 -11.07
N LEU A 177 11.08 -7.22 -10.20
CA LEU A 177 9.66 -6.91 -10.42
C LEU A 177 9.46 -6.08 -11.70
N ARG A 178 10.34 -5.10 -11.94
CA ARG A 178 10.38 -4.31 -13.18
C ARG A 178 10.59 -5.18 -14.39
N SER A 179 11.59 -6.05 -14.34
CA SER A 179 11.97 -6.90 -15.47
C SER A 179 10.84 -7.86 -15.86
N ILE A 180 10.17 -8.46 -14.88
CA ILE A 180 9.01 -9.33 -15.11
C ILE A 180 7.89 -8.55 -15.80
N PHE A 181 7.57 -7.37 -15.27
CA PHE A 181 6.53 -6.52 -15.82
C PHE A 181 6.85 -6.04 -17.24
N GLN A 182 8.10 -5.65 -17.49
CA GLN A 182 8.58 -5.22 -18.80
C GLN A 182 8.53 -6.33 -19.83
N VAL A 183 8.92 -7.55 -19.44
CA VAL A 183 8.82 -8.72 -20.32
C VAL A 183 7.36 -9.00 -20.64
N ALA A 184 6.46 -9.01 -19.65
CA ALA A 184 5.05 -9.32 -19.85
C ALA A 184 4.32 -8.31 -20.76
N ILE A 185 4.52 -7.02 -20.51
CA ILE A 185 3.96 -5.96 -21.37
C ILE A 185 4.63 -5.98 -22.76
N GLY A 186 5.96 -6.15 -22.81
CA GLY A 186 6.71 -6.22 -24.05
C GLY A 186 6.27 -7.37 -24.96
N THR A 187 6.03 -8.57 -24.41
CA THR A 187 5.50 -9.71 -25.18
C THR A 187 4.11 -9.41 -25.70
N PHE A 188 3.24 -8.82 -24.88
CA PHE A 188 1.89 -8.44 -25.29
C PHE A 188 1.89 -7.43 -26.45
N ILE A 189 2.72 -6.38 -26.38
CA ILE A 189 2.79 -5.37 -27.44
C ILE A 189 3.31 -5.97 -28.74
N ARG A 190 4.35 -6.81 -28.69
CA ARG A 190 4.92 -7.44 -29.88
C ARG A 190 3.89 -8.31 -30.58
N GLU A 191 3.13 -9.10 -29.83
CA GLU A 191 2.06 -9.92 -30.38
C GLU A 191 0.86 -9.10 -30.88
N SER A 192 0.48 -8.04 -30.16
CA SER A 192 -0.60 -7.14 -30.60
C SER A 192 -0.27 -6.43 -31.91
N ASN A 193 1.01 -6.09 -32.14
CA ASN A 193 1.44 -5.49 -33.41
C ASN A 193 1.53 -6.56 -34.52
N ALA A 194 2.03 -7.75 -34.22
CA ALA A 194 2.11 -8.84 -35.20
C ALA A 194 0.72 -9.31 -35.69
N ALA A 195 -0.28 -9.33 -34.81
CA ALA A 195 -1.66 -9.68 -35.17
C ALA A 195 -2.34 -8.65 -36.09
N GLN A 196 -1.80 -7.43 -36.21
CA GLN A 196 -2.27 -6.43 -37.17
C GLN A 196 -1.65 -6.63 -38.57
N ASP A 197 -0.50 -7.31 -38.65
CA ASP A 197 0.26 -7.48 -39.89
C ASP A 197 0.04 -8.85 -40.56
N ASP A 198 -0.15 -9.95 -39.81
CA ASP A 198 -0.32 -11.30 -40.36
C ASP A 198 -1.46 -12.10 -39.70
N GLY A 199 -2.36 -12.66 -40.51
CA GLY A 199 -3.59 -13.36 -40.08
C GLY A 199 -3.43 -14.78 -39.49
N GLU A 200 -2.23 -15.19 -39.09
CA GLU A 200 -1.95 -16.52 -38.51
C GLU A 200 -1.38 -16.39 -37.09
N GLY A 201 -2.25 -16.33 -36.06
CA GLY A 201 -1.87 -15.92 -34.70
C GLY A 201 -2.40 -16.77 -33.53
N GLN A 202 -2.66 -18.07 -33.71
CA GLN A 202 -3.22 -18.89 -32.62
C GLN A 202 -2.19 -19.37 -31.57
N ASP A 203 -0.96 -19.74 -31.95
CA ASP A 203 0.04 -20.25 -30.98
C ASP A 203 0.79 -19.13 -30.23
N THR A 204 0.94 -17.95 -30.83
CA THR A 204 1.65 -16.81 -30.21
C THR A 204 0.82 -16.18 -29.10
N THR A 205 -0.49 -16.01 -29.32
CA THR A 205 -1.41 -15.39 -28.34
C THR A 205 -1.52 -16.15 -27.02
N LEU A 206 -1.32 -17.47 -27.03
CA LEU A 206 -1.30 -18.28 -25.80
C LEU A 206 -0.08 -17.94 -24.91
N SER A 207 1.04 -17.57 -25.53
CA SER A 207 2.29 -17.23 -24.84
C SER A 207 2.14 -15.94 -24.03
N SER A 208 1.70 -14.82 -24.63
CA SER A 208 1.51 -13.57 -23.90
C SER A 208 0.50 -13.69 -22.76
N VAL A 209 -0.62 -14.39 -22.98
CA VAL A 209 -1.63 -14.61 -21.93
C VAL A 209 -1.02 -15.29 -20.72
N SER A 210 -0.21 -16.33 -20.92
CA SER A 210 0.44 -17.06 -19.82
C SER A 210 1.47 -16.20 -19.06
N VAL A 211 2.25 -15.38 -19.77
CA VAL A 211 3.25 -14.49 -19.17
C VAL A 211 2.58 -13.36 -18.39
N LEU A 212 1.52 -12.76 -18.95
CA LEU A 212 0.71 -11.73 -18.27
C LEU A 212 0.05 -12.28 -17.00
N LYS A 213 -0.53 -13.49 -17.05
CA LYS A 213 -1.10 -14.16 -15.87
C LYS A 213 -0.06 -14.39 -14.78
N SER A 214 1.13 -14.86 -15.17
CA SER A 214 2.24 -15.10 -14.23
C SER A 214 2.73 -13.79 -13.59
N CYS A 215 2.82 -12.72 -14.39
CA CYS A 215 3.16 -11.39 -13.89
C CYS A 215 2.12 -10.86 -12.89
N ALA A 216 0.83 -11.01 -13.20
CA ALA A 216 -0.26 -10.61 -12.31
C ALA A 216 -0.21 -11.36 -10.96
N GLN A 217 0.07 -12.67 -10.99
CA GLN A 217 0.23 -13.48 -9.79
C GLN A 217 1.38 -12.99 -8.90
N VAL A 218 2.54 -12.70 -9.50
CA VAL A 218 3.70 -12.16 -8.76
C VAL A 218 3.35 -10.80 -8.14
N LEU A 219 2.69 -9.90 -8.87
CA LEU A 219 2.26 -8.59 -8.33
C LEU A 219 1.26 -8.75 -7.19
N GLN A 220 0.31 -9.69 -7.29
CA GLN A 220 -0.64 -9.98 -6.23
C GLN A 220 0.04 -10.52 -4.98
N HIS A 221 0.98 -11.44 -5.13
CA HIS A 221 1.74 -12.01 -4.01
C HIS A 221 2.58 -10.93 -3.32
N VAL A 222 3.30 -10.12 -4.09
CA VAL A 222 4.06 -8.96 -3.59
C VAL A 222 3.15 -7.99 -2.84
N GLY A 223 1.97 -7.70 -3.41
CA GLY A 223 0.97 -6.83 -2.80
C GLY A 223 0.43 -7.39 -1.48
N SER A 224 0.18 -8.69 -1.40
CA SER A 224 -0.32 -9.36 -0.18
C SER A 224 0.63 -9.22 1.02
N LEU A 225 1.93 -9.15 0.78
CA LEU A 225 2.95 -9.03 1.83
C LEU A 225 3.19 -7.59 2.29
N VAL A 226 2.82 -6.60 1.47
CA VAL A 226 3.23 -5.20 1.66
C VAL A 226 2.05 -4.25 1.92
N CYS A 227 0.89 -4.52 1.33
CA CYS A 227 -0.30 -3.69 1.47
C CYS A 227 -1.11 -4.07 2.72
N ILE A 228 -1.85 -3.11 3.30
CA ILE A 228 -2.56 -3.28 4.59
C ILE A 228 -3.73 -4.26 4.47
N LYS A 229 -4.48 -4.16 3.37
CA LYS A 229 -5.55 -5.09 2.95
C LYS A 229 -5.50 -5.18 1.43
N PHE A 230 -4.63 -6.04 0.93
CA PHE A 230 -4.53 -6.31 -0.50
C PHE A 230 -5.78 -7.09 -0.96
N GLN A 231 -6.43 -6.63 -2.03
CA GLN A 231 -7.52 -7.40 -2.62
C GLN A 231 -6.91 -8.43 -3.56
N VAL A 232 -6.90 -9.68 -3.12
CA VAL A 232 -6.58 -10.80 -4.02
C VAL A 232 -7.79 -11.01 -4.92
N PHE A 233 -7.70 -10.54 -6.16
CA PHE A 233 -8.70 -10.88 -7.16
C PHE A 233 -8.56 -12.36 -7.51
N GLN A 234 -9.69 -13.05 -7.64
CA GLN A 234 -9.70 -14.46 -8.02
C GLN A 234 -8.91 -14.66 -9.31
N ARG A 235 -8.18 -15.79 -9.40
CA ARG A 235 -7.41 -16.14 -10.60
C ARG A 235 -8.30 -15.95 -11.83
N PRO A 236 -7.84 -15.26 -12.88
CA PRO A 236 -8.62 -15.11 -14.10
C PRO A 236 -8.83 -16.51 -14.69
N ALA A 237 -10.03 -17.06 -14.48
CA ALA A 237 -10.48 -18.30 -15.10
C ALA A 237 -10.66 -18.11 -16.61
N SER A 238 -10.88 -16.86 -17.03
CA SER A 238 -10.90 -16.43 -18.42
C SER A 238 -9.47 -16.20 -18.94
N ASP A 239 -9.24 -16.56 -20.20
CA ASP A 239 -8.03 -16.25 -20.98
C ASP A 239 -8.13 -14.89 -21.69
N ASP A 240 -9.15 -14.07 -21.38
CA ASP A 240 -9.35 -12.76 -21.98
C ASP A 240 -8.25 -11.79 -21.54
N THR A 241 -7.48 -11.31 -22.53
CA THR A 241 -6.39 -10.35 -22.34
C THR A 241 -6.84 -9.07 -21.65
N ALA A 242 -8.02 -8.54 -21.98
CA ALA A 242 -8.58 -7.33 -21.37
C ALA A 242 -8.80 -7.49 -19.85
N VAL A 243 -9.28 -8.65 -19.40
CA VAL A 243 -9.49 -8.93 -17.97
C VAL A 243 -8.15 -9.01 -17.25
N ILE A 244 -7.15 -9.64 -17.86
CA ILE A 244 -5.80 -9.75 -17.29
C ILE A 244 -5.11 -8.38 -17.22
N LEU A 245 -5.28 -7.53 -18.23
CA LEU A 245 -4.74 -6.16 -18.23
C LEU A 245 -5.40 -5.28 -17.17
N SER A 246 -6.73 -5.40 -16.98
CA SER A 246 -7.44 -4.75 -15.87
C SER A 246 -6.91 -5.22 -14.51
N LEU A 247 -6.64 -6.52 -14.37
CA LEU A 247 -6.09 -7.05 -13.13
C LEU A 247 -4.67 -6.53 -12.84
N LEU A 248 -3.85 -6.42 -13.89
CA LEU A 248 -2.50 -5.86 -13.80
C LEU A 248 -2.54 -4.38 -13.43
N SER A 249 -3.42 -3.58 -14.05
CA SER A 249 -3.56 -2.16 -13.73
C SER A 249 -4.03 -1.97 -12.29
N GLU A 250 -5.02 -2.73 -11.83
CA GLU A 250 -5.47 -2.74 -10.43
C GLU A 250 -4.35 -3.10 -9.46
N SER A 251 -3.55 -4.13 -9.78
CA SER A 251 -2.45 -4.57 -8.93
C SER A 251 -1.37 -3.50 -8.81
N VAL A 252 -0.98 -2.85 -9.92
CA VAL A 252 -0.02 -1.74 -9.93
C VAL A 252 -0.53 -0.57 -9.10
N VAL A 253 -1.79 -0.18 -9.28
CA VAL A 253 -2.41 0.91 -8.51
C VAL A 253 -2.46 0.58 -7.01
N GLN A 254 -2.79 -0.67 -6.64
CA GLN A 254 -2.76 -1.09 -5.24
C GLN A 254 -1.34 -1.06 -4.64
N LEU A 255 -0.31 -1.39 -5.40
CA LEU A 255 1.08 -1.25 -4.95
C LEU A 255 1.46 0.21 -4.71
N MET A 256 0.90 1.16 -5.46
CA MET A 256 1.07 2.60 -5.16
C MET A 256 0.41 2.99 -3.82
N LEU A 257 -0.56 2.24 -3.31
CA LEU A 257 -1.15 2.50 -2.00
C LEU A 257 -0.28 1.97 -0.84
N SER A 258 0.77 1.20 -1.12
CA SER A 258 1.73 0.69 -0.12
C SER A 258 2.34 1.76 0.79
N ARG A 259 2.54 1.43 2.08
CA ARG A 259 3.28 2.28 3.02
C ARG A 259 4.81 2.19 2.86
N VAL A 260 5.30 1.30 2.02
CA VAL A 260 6.74 1.07 1.79
C VAL A 260 7.17 1.90 0.60
N LEU A 261 7.98 2.94 0.84
CA LEU A 261 8.41 3.91 -0.19
C LEU A 261 9.07 3.23 -1.39
N VAL A 262 9.98 2.28 -1.16
CA VAL A 262 10.64 1.52 -2.24
C VAL A 262 9.63 0.80 -3.15
N VAL A 263 8.53 0.28 -2.58
CA VAL A 263 7.47 -0.39 -3.35
C VAL A 263 6.61 0.63 -4.09
N PHE A 264 6.34 1.77 -3.45
CA PHE A 264 5.62 2.88 -4.06
C PHE A 264 6.38 3.43 -5.28
N GLU A 265 7.67 3.73 -5.14
CA GLU A 265 8.52 4.23 -6.22
C GLU A 265 8.56 3.26 -7.40
N GLU A 266 8.65 1.97 -7.12
CA GLU A 266 8.63 0.96 -8.17
C GLU A 266 7.27 0.91 -8.86
N ALA A 267 6.18 0.95 -8.10
CA ALA A 267 4.83 0.98 -8.66
C ALA A 267 4.59 2.22 -9.54
N VAL A 268 5.18 3.38 -9.22
CA VAL A 268 5.13 4.57 -10.10
C VAL A 268 5.83 4.30 -11.43
N ARG A 269 6.97 3.60 -11.44
CA ARG A 269 7.66 3.19 -12.68
C ARG A 269 6.83 2.20 -13.49
N LEU A 270 6.20 1.22 -12.84
CA LEU A 270 5.28 0.28 -13.50
C LEU A 270 4.05 0.99 -14.06
N LEU A 271 3.53 2.00 -13.36
CA LEU A 271 2.41 2.81 -13.82
C LEU A 271 2.78 3.56 -15.11
N GLN A 272 3.97 4.17 -15.18
CA GLN A 272 4.43 4.84 -16.40
C GLN A 272 4.42 3.88 -17.60
N MET A 273 4.90 2.65 -17.42
CA MET A 273 4.91 1.63 -18.48
C MET A 273 3.50 1.26 -18.96
N LEU A 274 2.49 1.30 -18.10
CA LEU A 274 1.09 1.12 -18.50
C LEU A 274 0.53 2.34 -19.24
N VAL A 275 0.98 3.55 -18.92
CA VAL A 275 0.52 4.80 -19.54
C VAL A 275 1.08 4.97 -20.95
N ASP A 276 2.28 4.44 -21.21
CA ASP A 276 2.95 4.54 -22.51
C ASP A 276 2.21 3.82 -23.64
N HIS A 277 1.29 2.88 -23.32
CA HIS A 277 0.51 2.13 -24.31
C HIS A 277 -0.99 2.42 -24.19
N ASN A 278 -1.65 2.67 -25.33
CA ASN A 278 -3.05 3.12 -25.36
C ASN A 278 -4.03 2.08 -24.77
N VAL A 279 -3.84 0.79 -25.09
CA VAL A 279 -4.73 -0.29 -24.61
C VAL A 279 -4.65 -0.45 -23.09
N THR A 280 -3.45 -0.38 -22.51
CA THR A 280 -3.28 -0.45 -21.05
C THR A 280 -3.72 0.83 -20.36
N ARG A 281 -3.56 1.99 -21.01
CA ARG A 281 -4.02 3.28 -20.51
C ARG A 281 -5.53 3.35 -20.37
N THR A 282 -6.29 2.82 -21.34
CA THR A 282 -7.77 2.78 -21.23
C THR A 282 -8.23 1.88 -20.09
N SER A 283 -7.63 0.69 -19.93
CA SER A 283 -7.89 -0.19 -18.78
C SER A 283 -7.48 0.46 -17.45
N LEU A 284 -6.43 1.29 -17.45
CA LEU A 284 -5.95 1.98 -16.26
C LEU A 284 -6.91 3.07 -15.80
N ILE A 285 -7.48 3.88 -16.71
CA ILE A 285 -8.41 4.98 -16.37
C ILE A 285 -9.66 4.46 -15.64
N ALA A 286 -10.10 3.23 -15.95
CA ALA A 286 -11.26 2.61 -15.31
C ALA A 286 -10.98 2.12 -13.87
N VAL A 287 -9.73 2.12 -13.40
CA VAL A 287 -9.37 1.61 -12.07
C VAL A 287 -9.83 2.58 -10.98
N ILE A 288 -10.70 2.09 -10.10
CA ILE A 288 -11.31 2.84 -8.99
C ILE A 288 -10.25 3.54 -8.12
N ASP A 289 -9.21 2.82 -7.70
CA ASP A 289 -8.23 3.35 -6.74
C ASP A 289 -7.22 4.35 -7.34
N LEU A 290 -7.19 4.53 -8.66
CA LEU A 290 -6.15 5.29 -9.38
C LEU A 290 -6.09 6.74 -8.93
N ARG A 291 -7.24 7.43 -8.86
CA ARG A 291 -7.30 8.84 -8.47
C ARG A 291 -6.64 9.08 -7.11
N GLY A 292 -6.91 8.20 -6.15
CA GLY A 292 -6.35 8.29 -4.81
C GLY A 292 -4.85 7.96 -4.75
N ALA A 293 -4.39 7.01 -5.56
CA ALA A 293 -2.97 6.70 -5.72
C ALA A 293 -2.17 7.87 -6.31
N LEU A 294 -2.71 8.56 -7.32
CA LEU A 294 -2.11 9.74 -7.92
C LEU A 294 -2.05 10.92 -6.94
N GLU A 295 -3.11 11.12 -6.15
CA GLU A 295 -3.13 12.19 -5.14
C GLU A 295 -2.05 11.98 -4.06
N LYS A 296 -1.87 10.72 -3.62
CA LYS A 296 -0.76 10.35 -2.73
C LYS A 296 0.60 10.62 -3.38
N ALA A 297 0.75 10.28 -4.66
CA ALA A 297 1.98 10.54 -5.40
C ALA A 297 2.32 12.02 -5.48
N ARG A 298 1.33 12.88 -5.76
CA ARG A 298 1.47 14.33 -5.77
C ARG A 298 1.91 14.88 -4.42
N ILE A 299 1.30 14.43 -3.33
CA ILE A 299 1.62 14.91 -1.97
C ILE A 299 3.04 14.51 -1.55
N LEU A 300 3.48 13.29 -1.91
CA LEU A 300 4.86 12.86 -1.68
C LEU A 300 5.87 13.64 -2.54
N ALA A 301 5.46 14.06 -3.74
CA ALA A 301 6.33 14.81 -4.64
C ALA A 301 6.45 16.31 -4.30
N SER A 302 5.42 16.93 -3.74
CA SER A 302 5.33 18.38 -3.57
C SER A 302 6.01 18.94 -2.30
N ARG A 303 6.75 18.12 -1.52
CA ARG A 303 7.17 18.50 -0.17
C ARG A 303 8.66 18.78 -0.03
N PRO A 304 9.04 19.84 0.70
CA PRO A 304 10.44 20.19 0.96
C PRO A 304 11.13 19.22 1.94
N ASP A 305 12.45 19.15 1.79
CA ASP A 305 13.48 18.19 2.22
C ASP A 305 13.49 17.61 3.67
N ASP A 306 12.51 17.89 4.53
CA ASP A 306 12.63 17.62 5.98
C ASP A 306 11.96 16.30 6.47
N LYS A 307 11.36 15.48 5.61
CA LYS A 307 10.58 14.27 6.01
C LYS A 307 10.24 13.38 4.81
N PRO A 308 10.01 12.05 4.97
CA PRO A 308 10.25 11.02 3.95
C PRO A 308 9.84 11.46 2.55
N THR A 309 10.77 12.13 1.89
CA THR A 309 10.67 12.62 0.54
C THR A 309 11.11 11.48 -0.35
N LEU A 310 10.55 11.42 -1.55
CA LEU A 310 11.15 10.63 -2.62
C LEU A 310 12.58 11.15 -2.77
N GLU A 311 13.58 10.32 -2.47
CA GLU A 311 15.00 10.70 -2.60
C GLU A 311 15.33 10.93 -4.09
N ASP A 312 14.70 10.16 -4.97
CA ASP A 312 14.87 10.21 -6.42
C ASP A 312 14.09 11.38 -7.05
N GLU A 313 14.82 12.39 -7.56
CA GLU A 313 14.26 13.55 -8.26
C GLU A 313 13.49 13.15 -9.52
N TYR A 314 13.95 12.11 -10.23
CA TYR A 314 13.24 11.60 -11.40
C TYR A 314 11.83 11.12 -11.02
N ILE A 315 11.69 10.36 -9.95
CA ILE A 315 10.37 9.88 -9.49
C ILE A 315 9.48 11.02 -9.02
N ARG A 316 10.06 12.05 -8.40
CA ARG A 316 9.33 13.26 -8.01
C ARG A 316 8.70 13.94 -9.24
N THR A 317 9.49 14.16 -10.30
CA THR A 317 8.99 14.75 -11.55
C THR A 317 7.94 13.86 -12.22
N LEU A 318 8.17 12.54 -12.23
CA LEU A 318 7.27 11.55 -12.81
C LEU A 318 5.91 11.54 -12.11
N CYS A 319 5.87 11.59 -10.77
CA CYS A 319 4.61 11.68 -10.02
C CYS A 319 3.78 12.92 -10.38
N VAL A 320 4.44 14.07 -10.56
CA VAL A 320 3.77 15.32 -10.95
C VAL A 320 3.23 15.24 -12.38
N GLN A 321 4.03 14.70 -13.31
CA GLN A 321 3.63 14.52 -14.70
C GLN A 321 2.44 13.56 -14.84
N LEU A 322 2.51 12.38 -14.20
CA LEU A 322 1.43 11.39 -14.22
C LEU A 322 0.14 11.91 -13.61
N HIS A 323 0.22 12.69 -12.52
CA HIS A 323 -0.95 13.36 -11.94
C HIS A 323 -1.56 14.35 -12.92
N ALA A 324 -0.74 15.22 -13.53
CA ALA A 324 -1.21 16.22 -14.47
C ALA A 324 -1.82 15.63 -15.75
N SER A 325 -1.30 14.49 -16.24
CA SER A 325 -1.79 13.84 -17.45
C SER A 325 -3.05 13.01 -17.21
N LEU A 326 -3.10 12.20 -16.14
CA LEU A 326 -4.17 11.22 -15.95
C LEU A 326 -5.42 11.80 -15.26
N ILE A 327 -5.29 12.82 -14.41
CA ILE A 327 -6.47 13.38 -13.71
C ILE A 327 -7.52 13.94 -14.68
N PRO A 328 -7.17 14.73 -15.72
CA PRO A 328 -8.15 15.20 -16.70
C PRO A 328 -8.84 14.07 -17.47
N GLU A 329 -8.13 12.98 -17.73
CA GLU A 329 -8.67 11.78 -18.41
C GLU A 329 -9.65 11.03 -17.50
N ILE A 330 -9.30 10.85 -16.23
CA ILE A 330 -10.20 10.28 -15.22
C ILE A 330 -11.44 11.16 -15.08
N ASP A 331 -11.30 12.48 -14.99
CA ASP A 331 -12.42 13.41 -14.90
C ASP A 331 -13.32 13.36 -16.15
N ALA A 332 -12.74 13.14 -17.34
CA ALA A 332 -13.51 12.94 -18.57
C ALA A 332 -14.26 11.61 -18.57
N PHE A 333 -13.61 10.54 -18.09
CA PHE A 333 -14.23 9.22 -17.96
C PHE A 333 -15.38 9.21 -16.95
N GLU A 334 -15.19 9.81 -15.77
CA GLU A 334 -16.21 9.90 -14.71
C GLU A 334 -17.42 10.75 -15.14
N ARG A 335 -17.23 11.75 -16.01
CA ARG A 335 -18.33 12.53 -16.59
C ARG A 335 -19.26 11.68 -17.47
N VAL A 336 -18.72 10.67 -18.14
CA VAL A 336 -19.49 9.79 -19.05
C VAL A 336 -20.10 8.61 -18.30
N HIS A 337 -19.33 7.97 -17.41
CA HIS A 337 -19.70 6.71 -16.76
C HIS A 337 -20.26 6.89 -15.33
N GLY A 338 -20.28 8.11 -14.81
CA GLY A 338 -20.55 8.39 -13.41
C GLY A 338 -19.30 8.23 -12.53
N SER A 339 -19.44 8.52 -11.24
CA SER A 339 -18.31 8.40 -10.30
C SER A 339 -17.83 6.96 -10.22
N LEU A 340 -16.56 6.71 -10.58
CA LEU A 340 -15.90 5.40 -10.47
C LEU A 340 -15.88 4.91 -9.03
N MET A 341 -15.74 5.84 -8.10
CA MET A 341 -15.73 5.60 -6.67
C MET A 341 -17.13 5.28 -6.11
N GLY A 342 -18.20 5.60 -6.85
CA GLY A 342 -19.57 5.56 -6.36
C GLY A 342 -19.87 6.64 -5.31
N LEU A 343 -19.31 7.85 -5.48
CA LEU A 343 -19.67 9.01 -4.65
C LEU A 343 -21.14 9.39 -4.93
N PRO A 344 -21.99 9.56 -3.90
CA PRO A 344 -23.38 9.96 -4.10
C PRO A 344 -23.47 11.35 -4.71
N ASN A 345 -24.28 11.51 -5.77
CA ASN A 345 -24.55 12.79 -6.42
C ASN A 345 -25.28 13.76 -5.47
N GLU A 346 -25.21 15.06 -5.75
CA GLU A 346 -26.04 16.05 -5.02
C GLU A 346 -27.47 15.84 -5.45
N GLN A 347 -28.28 15.28 -4.55
CA GLN A 347 -29.72 15.26 -4.70
C GLN A 347 -30.25 16.43 -3.88
N ASP A 348 -30.94 17.35 -4.55
CA ASP A 348 -31.65 18.43 -3.88
C ASP A 348 -32.92 17.89 -3.21
N GLY A 349 -33.18 18.31 -1.97
CA GLY A 349 -34.43 17.97 -1.26
C GLY A 349 -34.46 16.61 -0.57
N VAL A 350 -33.31 16.06 -0.18
CA VAL A 350 -33.25 14.81 0.60
C VAL A 350 -33.77 15.05 2.03
N GLU A 351 -34.74 14.23 2.46
CA GLU A 351 -35.24 14.26 3.84
C GLU A 351 -34.10 14.07 4.86
N ALA A 352 -34.17 14.76 5.99
CA ALA A 352 -33.07 14.75 6.97
C ALA A 352 -32.69 13.35 7.51
N LYS A 353 -33.66 12.42 7.61
CA LYS A 353 -33.37 11.01 7.97
C LYS A 353 -32.61 10.27 6.86
N GLN A 354 -33.01 10.46 5.60
CA GLN A 354 -32.32 9.88 4.45
C GLN A 354 -30.90 10.47 4.30
N ALA A 355 -30.74 11.77 4.59
CA ALA A 355 -29.43 12.42 4.60
C ALA A 355 -28.47 11.79 5.62
N LEU A 356 -28.98 11.42 6.80
CA LEU A 356 -28.21 10.68 7.80
C LEU A 356 -27.78 9.32 7.26
N ASP A 357 -28.69 8.56 6.66
CA ASP A 357 -28.39 7.23 6.10
C ASP A 357 -27.34 7.32 4.98
N ILE A 358 -27.46 8.28 4.07
CA ILE A 358 -26.47 8.50 3.01
C ILE A 358 -25.11 8.92 3.60
N ALA A 359 -25.10 9.79 4.61
CA ALA A 359 -23.87 10.20 5.27
C ALA A 359 -23.20 9.05 6.04
N THR A 360 -23.97 8.16 6.67
CA THR A 360 -23.43 6.96 7.33
C THR A 360 -22.85 5.98 6.30
N LEU A 361 -23.52 5.79 5.16
CA LEU A 361 -23.00 5.00 4.03
C LEU A 361 -21.70 5.60 3.47
N CYS A 362 -21.62 6.93 3.35
CA CYS A 362 -20.38 7.60 2.96
C CYS A 362 -19.26 7.33 3.97
N LYS A 363 -19.56 7.39 5.27
CA LYS A 363 -18.58 7.06 6.32
C LYS A 363 -18.10 5.61 6.21
N THR A 364 -19.00 4.64 6.00
CA THR A 364 -18.62 3.22 5.89
C THR A 364 -17.76 2.97 4.66
N ARG A 365 -18.15 3.46 3.48
CA ARG A 365 -17.34 3.39 2.26
C ARG A 365 -15.99 4.08 2.42
N GLY A 366 -15.95 5.27 3.03
CA GLY A 366 -14.72 5.95 3.36
C GLY A 366 -13.79 5.11 4.25
N ASN A 367 -14.35 4.41 5.25
CA ASN A 367 -13.59 3.50 6.10
C ASN A 367 -13.05 2.28 5.33
N GLU A 368 -13.76 1.77 4.34
CA GLU A 368 -13.26 0.68 3.47
C GLU A 368 -12.04 1.14 2.67
N PHE A 369 -12.12 2.30 2.01
CA PHE A 369 -10.97 2.88 1.30
C PHE A 369 -9.80 3.20 2.24
N PHE A 370 -10.09 3.69 3.44
CA PHE A 370 -9.08 3.93 4.46
C PHE A 370 -8.33 2.65 4.84
N GLN A 371 -9.05 1.53 4.99
CA GLN A 371 -8.44 0.23 5.31
C GLN A 371 -7.61 -0.35 4.15
N ARG A 372 -7.97 -0.03 2.90
CA ARG A 372 -7.17 -0.37 1.70
C ARG A 372 -5.90 0.46 1.56
N GLY A 373 -5.79 1.57 2.30
CA GLY A 373 -4.68 2.53 2.19
C GLY A 373 -4.93 3.65 1.17
N ASN A 374 -6.12 3.69 0.56
CA ASN A 374 -6.54 4.78 -0.31
C ASN A 374 -7.09 5.95 0.52
N PHE A 375 -6.19 6.69 1.16
CA PHE A 375 -6.54 7.80 2.03
C PHE A 375 -7.13 8.99 1.25
N GLY A 376 -6.72 9.19 -0.01
CA GLY A 376 -7.25 10.23 -0.89
C GLY A 376 -8.74 10.05 -1.17
N ALA A 377 -9.14 8.82 -1.55
CA ALA A 377 -10.54 8.45 -1.70
C ALA A 377 -11.32 8.54 -0.40
N ALA A 378 -10.78 7.99 0.70
CA ALA A 378 -11.42 8.01 2.00
C ALA A 378 -11.77 9.45 2.45
N ARG A 379 -10.83 10.40 2.25
CA ARG A 379 -11.03 11.83 2.50
C ARG A 379 -12.24 12.39 1.74
N LEU A 380 -12.38 12.06 0.46
CA LEU A 380 -13.50 12.54 -0.37
C LEU A 380 -14.84 12.06 0.19
N PHE A 381 -14.94 10.79 0.60
CA PHE A 381 -16.14 10.26 1.24
C PHE A 381 -16.48 10.93 2.56
N TYR A 382 -15.49 11.17 3.43
CA TYR A 382 -15.73 11.87 4.70
C TYR A 382 -16.16 13.32 4.47
N ARG A 383 -15.51 14.03 3.55
CA ARG A 383 -15.89 15.39 3.17
C ARG A 383 -17.31 15.42 2.61
N ARG A 384 -17.67 14.42 1.79
CA ARG A 384 -19.01 14.29 1.23
C ARG A 384 -20.06 14.09 2.30
N ALA A 385 -19.82 13.19 3.26
CA ALA A 385 -20.70 12.96 4.40
C ALA A 385 -20.96 14.26 5.18
N ILE A 386 -19.90 15.02 5.48
CA ILE A 386 -20.01 16.32 6.18
C ILE A 386 -20.83 17.32 5.36
N SER A 387 -20.61 17.39 4.05
CA SER A 387 -21.35 18.29 3.15
C SER A 387 -22.85 17.97 3.11
N ILE A 388 -23.21 16.68 3.06
CA ILE A 388 -24.60 16.23 3.04
C ILE A 388 -25.30 16.58 4.36
N LEU A 389 -24.65 16.33 5.51
CA LEU A 389 -25.21 16.66 6.82
C LEU A 389 -25.43 18.18 6.99
N ARG A 390 -24.44 18.99 6.63
CA ARG A 390 -24.54 20.46 6.69
C ARG A 390 -25.58 21.01 5.72
N GLY A 391 -25.64 20.45 4.51
CA GLY A 391 -26.63 20.83 3.50
C GLY A 391 -28.05 20.53 3.96
N SER A 392 -28.28 19.35 4.53
CA SER A 392 -29.58 18.95 5.06
C SER A 392 -30.00 19.79 6.28
N GLU A 393 -29.07 20.08 7.20
CA GLU A 393 -29.33 20.98 8.33
C GLU A 393 -29.72 22.40 7.84
N PHE A 394 -29.01 22.92 6.84
CA PHE A 394 -29.33 24.21 6.24
C PHE A 394 -30.69 24.21 5.53
N GLN A 395 -31.01 23.16 4.76
CA GLN A 395 -32.29 23.04 4.07
C GLN A 395 -33.47 22.97 5.05
N GLU A 396 -33.37 22.18 6.11
CA GLU A 396 -34.44 22.09 7.12
C GLU A 396 -34.61 23.41 7.89
N THR A 397 -33.51 24.07 8.27
CA THR A 397 -33.60 25.38 8.92
C THR A 397 -34.22 26.44 8.01
N GLN A 398 -33.90 26.43 6.71
CA GLN A 398 -34.51 27.33 5.73
C GLN A 398 -35.99 27.00 5.52
N ARG A 399 -36.35 25.72 5.42
CA ARG A 399 -37.75 25.27 5.30
C ARG A 399 -38.59 25.76 6.47
N LEU A 400 -38.12 25.53 7.70
CA LEU A 400 -38.77 25.97 8.92
C LEU A 400 -38.88 27.50 9.01
N ALA A 401 -37.88 28.23 8.53
CA ALA A 401 -37.91 29.70 8.49
C ALA A 401 -38.88 30.26 7.44
N SER A 402 -39.22 29.47 6.41
CA SER A 402 -40.11 29.88 5.30
C SER A 402 -41.58 29.53 5.51
N LEU A 403 -41.93 28.89 6.62
CA LEU A 403 -43.31 28.49 6.92
C LEU A 403 -44.25 29.69 7.05
N SER A 404 -45.49 29.51 6.60
CA SER A 404 -46.56 30.47 6.86
C SER A 404 -46.93 30.47 8.36
N LYS A 405 -47.56 31.56 8.84
CA LYS A 405 -47.99 31.66 10.26
C LYS A 405 -48.90 30.50 10.70
N GLU A 406 -49.79 30.05 9.82
CA GLU A 406 -50.73 28.96 10.09
C GLU A 406 -50.01 27.60 10.20
N GLU A 407 -49.04 27.34 9.31
CA GLU A 407 -48.23 26.12 9.36
C GLU A 407 -47.27 26.11 10.55
N PHE A 408 -46.73 27.28 10.89
CA PHE A 408 -45.90 27.47 12.08
C PHE A 408 -46.66 27.11 13.35
N ALA A 409 -47.89 27.61 13.52
CA ALA A 409 -48.74 27.27 14.66
C ALA A 409 -49.06 25.77 14.72
N ARG A 410 -49.32 25.12 13.57
CA ARG A 410 -49.55 23.66 13.51
C ARG A 410 -48.33 22.82 13.88
N GLN A 411 -47.12 23.31 13.64
CA GLN A 411 -45.88 22.61 13.98
C GLN A 411 -45.38 22.92 15.40
N CYS A 412 -45.88 23.98 16.03
CA CYS A 412 -45.62 24.29 17.44
C CYS A 412 -46.48 23.42 18.35
N THR A 413 -46.24 22.11 18.36
CA THR A 413 -46.86 21.18 19.32
C THR A 413 -46.01 21.03 20.57
N VAL A 414 -46.60 20.53 21.66
CA VAL A 414 -45.85 20.12 22.87
C VAL A 414 -44.69 19.19 22.48
N GLY A 415 -43.50 19.48 22.98
CA GLY A 415 -42.25 18.79 22.65
C GLY A 415 -41.51 19.32 21.41
N ALA A 416 -42.04 20.31 20.69
CA ALA A 416 -41.33 20.93 19.57
C ALA A 416 -40.10 21.71 20.06
N SER A 417 -38.97 21.53 19.39
CA SER A 417 -37.76 22.30 19.68
C SER A 417 -37.82 23.66 19.01
N VAL A 418 -37.54 24.70 19.79
CA VAL A 418 -37.64 26.09 19.37
C VAL A 418 -36.45 26.92 19.82
N LEU A 419 -36.24 28.02 19.11
CA LEU A 419 -35.29 29.07 19.42
C LEU A 419 -36.07 30.32 19.82
N VAL A 420 -35.86 30.79 21.05
CA VAL A 420 -36.52 31.96 21.61
C VAL A 420 -35.60 33.16 21.50
N VAL A 421 -36.07 34.20 20.83
CA VAL A 421 -35.39 35.51 20.79
C VAL A 421 -35.73 36.26 22.08
N GLN A 422 -34.71 36.47 22.91
CA GLN A 422 -34.83 37.28 24.12
C GLN A 422 -34.89 38.78 23.78
N ARG A 423 -35.36 39.59 24.74
CA ARG A 423 -35.51 41.05 24.59
C ARG A 423 -34.19 41.79 24.32
N ASN A 424 -33.07 41.21 24.75
CA ASN A 424 -31.70 41.69 24.51
C ASN A 424 -31.15 41.31 23.11
N GLY A 425 -31.92 40.58 22.29
CA GLY A 425 -31.51 40.07 20.99
C GLY A 425 -30.73 38.76 21.01
N SER A 426 -30.39 38.20 22.19
CA SER A 426 -29.80 36.87 22.27
C SER A 426 -30.84 35.78 22.01
N VAL A 427 -30.41 34.67 21.40
CA VAL A 427 -31.28 33.54 21.10
C VAL A 427 -30.97 32.41 22.07
N ARG A 428 -31.99 31.88 22.77
CA ARG A 428 -31.88 30.71 23.64
C ARG A 428 -32.63 29.53 23.04
N SER A 429 -32.15 28.32 23.26
CA SER A 429 -32.86 27.11 22.86
C SER A 429 -33.82 26.67 23.95
N ALA A 430 -35.00 26.24 23.53
CA ALA A 430 -36.07 25.82 24.42
C ALA A 430 -36.91 24.73 23.74
N MET A 431 -37.78 24.10 24.54
CA MET A 431 -38.79 23.15 24.11
C MET A 431 -40.17 23.66 24.49
N VAL A 432 -41.15 23.46 23.63
CA VAL A 432 -42.55 23.80 23.94
C VAL A 432 -43.06 22.84 25.01
N SER A 433 -43.45 23.38 26.17
CA SER A 433 -43.97 22.62 27.31
C SER A 433 -45.49 22.47 27.23
N ASP A 434 -46.19 23.58 26.94
CA ASP A 434 -47.65 23.60 26.81
C ASP A 434 -48.12 24.58 25.74
N VAL A 435 -49.30 24.32 25.16
CA VAL A 435 -49.95 25.13 24.12
C VAL A 435 -51.43 25.26 24.46
N GLU A 436 -51.86 26.44 24.93
CA GLU A 436 -53.27 26.71 25.20
C GLU A 436 -54.04 27.02 23.89
N GLU A 437 -55.19 26.36 23.69
CA GLU A 437 -56.04 26.60 22.52
C GLU A 437 -56.65 28.02 22.57
N GLY A 438 -56.12 28.95 21.76
CA GLY A 438 -56.68 30.27 21.54
C GLY A 438 -55.76 31.45 21.82
N ASP A 439 -54.59 31.22 22.42
CA ASP A 439 -53.60 32.26 22.72
C ASP A 439 -52.43 32.27 21.73
N ASP A 440 -51.93 33.47 21.39
CA ASP A 440 -50.75 33.69 20.53
C ASP A 440 -49.41 33.49 21.28
N ASP A 441 -49.48 33.03 22.53
CA ASP A 441 -48.35 32.82 23.44
C ASP A 441 -48.19 31.32 23.75
N VAL A 442 -46.95 30.84 23.76
CA VAL A 442 -46.60 29.44 24.01
C VAL A 442 -45.70 29.35 25.23
N GLU A 443 -45.92 28.35 26.08
CA GLU A 443 -45.07 28.10 27.24
C GLU A 443 -43.85 27.27 26.84
N VAL A 444 -42.66 27.82 27.08
CA VAL A 444 -41.39 27.23 26.68
C VAL A 444 -40.49 26.97 27.88
N LEU A 445 -39.87 25.79 27.89
CA LEU A 445 -38.87 25.37 28.87
C LEU A 445 -37.49 25.47 28.23
N TYR A 446 -36.57 26.23 28.85
CA TYR A 446 -35.23 26.43 28.31
C TYR A 446 -34.32 25.19 28.46
N ASP A 447 -33.44 24.92 27.49
CA ASP A 447 -32.55 23.75 27.56
C ASP A 447 -31.46 23.88 28.64
N ASP A 448 -31.10 25.12 28.99
CA ASP A 448 -30.01 25.47 29.91
C ASP A 448 -30.47 25.79 31.34
N SER A 449 -31.77 25.86 31.59
CA SER A 449 -32.37 26.17 32.90
C SER A 449 -33.75 25.56 33.02
N GLU A 450 -34.16 25.15 34.21
CA GLU A 450 -35.53 24.66 34.51
C GLU A 450 -36.59 25.78 34.51
N ASP A 451 -36.29 26.93 33.89
CA ASP A 451 -37.16 28.09 33.83
C ASP A 451 -38.19 27.92 32.72
N GLU A 452 -39.47 28.12 33.05
CA GLU A 452 -40.58 28.20 32.10
C GLU A 452 -40.97 29.66 31.87
N GLU A 453 -41.13 30.07 30.60
CA GLU A 453 -41.56 31.41 30.21
C GLU A 453 -42.69 31.29 29.18
N ARG A 454 -43.76 32.10 29.33
CA ARG A 454 -44.73 32.30 28.25
C ARG A 454 -44.19 33.31 27.24
N VAL A 455 -44.07 32.87 25.99
CA VAL A 455 -43.44 33.63 24.91
C VAL A 455 -44.36 33.69 23.70
N ALA A 456 -44.62 34.90 23.21
CA ALA A 456 -45.35 35.13 21.97
C ALA A 456 -44.71 34.42 20.78
N LEU A 457 -45.54 33.85 19.89
CA LEU A 457 -45.12 33.16 18.66
C LEU A 457 -44.17 34.01 17.79
N THR A 458 -44.27 35.33 17.85
CA THR A 458 -43.38 36.27 17.13
C THR A 458 -41.91 36.22 17.56
N ARG A 459 -41.63 35.79 18.79
CA ARG A 459 -40.28 35.65 19.35
C ARG A 459 -39.72 34.24 19.15
N ILE A 460 -40.51 33.30 18.64
CA ILE A 460 -40.17 31.88 18.54
C ILE A 460 -39.76 31.58 17.10
N ARG A 461 -38.72 30.77 16.93
CA ARG A 461 -38.33 30.17 15.64
C ARG A 461 -38.27 28.66 15.81
N LEU A 462 -38.88 27.91 14.89
CA LEU A 462 -38.81 26.45 14.91
C LEU A 462 -37.38 26.00 14.63
N ARG A 463 -36.95 24.95 15.34
CA ARG A 463 -35.65 24.32 15.19
C ARG A 463 -35.85 22.86 14.75
N PRO A 464 -34.94 22.29 13.94
CA PRO A 464 -34.96 20.86 13.66
C PRO A 464 -34.87 20.05 14.95
N ASP A 465 -35.36 18.82 14.91
CA ASP A 465 -35.34 17.88 16.04
C ASP A 465 -33.94 17.81 16.70
N THR A 466 -33.90 18.00 18.02
CA THR A 466 -32.66 18.05 18.81
C THR A 466 -31.92 16.72 18.74
N GLN A 467 -32.63 15.59 18.73
CA GLN A 467 -32.02 14.27 18.63
C GLN A 467 -31.32 14.07 17.29
N LEU A 468 -31.97 14.50 16.20
CA LEU A 468 -31.41 14.41 14.86
C LEU A 468 -30.19 15.32 14.70
N LEU A 469 -30.25 16.55 15.23
CA LEU A 469 -29.12 17.48 15.24
C LEU A 469 -27.91 16.91 16.02
N GLU A 470 -28.15 16.23 17.14
CA GLU A 470 -27.07 15.59 17.90
C GLU A 470 -26.46 14.40 17.15
N GLN A 471 -27.27 13.63 16.43
CA GLN A 471 -26.78 12.57 15.53
C GLN A 471 -25.96 13.15 14.38
N PHE A 472 -26.39 14.27 13.79
CA PHE A 472 -25.66 14.98 12.73
C PHE A 472 -24.31 15.47 13.25
N LYS A 473 -24.28 16.10 14.42
CA LYS A 473 -23.04 16.56 15.07
C LYS A 473 -22.10 15.41 15.37
N THR A 474 -22.60 14.35 16.01
CA THR A 474 -21.80 13.16 16.36
C THR A 474 -21.18 12.53 15.11
N LEU A 475 -22.00 12.33 14.06
CA LEU A 475 -21.53 11.75 12.80
C LEU A 475 -20.57 12.68 12.05
N SER A 476 -20.81 13.98 12.07
CA SER A 476 -19.92 15.00 11.49
C SER A 476 -18.55 14.99 12.16
N VAL A 477 -18.51 14.97 13.50
CA VAL A 477 -17.25 14.87 14.26
C VAL A 477 -16.50 13.58 13.94
N ASP A 478 -17.20 12.44 13.88
CA ASP A 478 -16.63 11.16 13.46
C ASP A 478 -15.97 11.25 12.08
N CYS A 479 -16.66 11.86 11.12
CA CYS A 479 -16.16 12.06 9.76
C CYS A 479 -14.96 13.02 9.73
N ILE A 480 -15.00 14.14 10.47
CA ILE A 480 -13.89 15.09 10.59
C ILE A 480 -12.65 14.40 11.18
N MET A 481 -12.84 13.58 12.21
CA MET A 481 -11.76 12.80 12.81
C MET A 481 -11.12 11.83 11.83
N ASN A 482 -11.94 11.07 11.09
CA ASN A 482 -11.44 10.11 10.12
C ASN A 482 -10.77 10.80 8.93
N MET A 483 -11.29 11.96 8.52
CA MET A 483 -10.67 12.83 7.53
C MET A 483 -9.29 13.33 8.00
N GLY A 484 -9.18 13.80 9.25
CA GLY A 484 -7.91 14.21 9.85
C GLY A 484 -6.90 13.06 9.92
N LYS A 485 -7.35 11.85 10.28
CA LYS A 485 -6.50 10.65 10.22
C LYS A 485 -6.04 10.35 8.79
N ALA A 486 -6.91 10.50 7.80
CA ALA A 486 -6.55 10.26 6.39
C ALA A 486 -5.46 11.23 5.93
N PHE A 487 -5.59 12.52 6.26
CA PHE A 487 -4.55 13.52 6.01
C PHE A 487 -3.21 13.15 6.67
N VAL A 488 -3.21 12.80 7.95
CA VAL A 488 -2.01 12.33 8.67
C VAL A 488 -1.37 11.11 8.01
N GLN A 489 -2.18 10.17 7.48
CA GLN A 489 -1.68 9.01 6.75
C GLN A 489 -1.10 9.34 5.37
N MET A 490 -1.57 10.42 4.75
CA MET A 490 -0.97 11.03 3.55
C MET A 490 0.20 11.94 3.90
N TYR A 491 0.66 11.93 5.15
CA TYR A 491 1.67 12.81 5.72
C TYR A 491 1.26 14.29 5.79
N ASP A 492 0.07 14.69 5.34
CA ASP A 492 -0.45 16.07 5.42
C ASP A 492 -0.89 16.42 6.85
N TYR A 493 0.11 16.66 7.71
CA TYR A 493 -0.10 16.93 9.13
C TYR A 493 -0.81 18.27 9.38
N GLU A 494 -0.61 19.29 8.55
CA GLU A 494 -1.24 20.61 8.71
C GLU A 494 -2.75 20.53 8.51
N SER A 495 -3.19 19.93 7.40
CA SER A 495 -4.61 19.65 7.16
C SER A 495 -5.19 18.73 8.23
N GLY A 496 -4.40 17.75 8.71
CA GLY A 496 -4.76 16.89 9.83
C GLY A 496 -5.02 17.69 11.13
N VAL A 497 -4.13 18.61 11.49
CA VAL A 497 -4.26 19.50 12.66
C VAL A 497 -5.51 20.38 12.54
N ALA A 498 -5.79 20.92 11.35
CA ALA A 498 -7.01 21.70 11.11
C ALA A 498 -8.27 20.86 11.40
N CYS A 499 -8.34 19.64 10.85
CA CYS A 499 -9.46 18.73 11.11
C CYS A 499 -9.62 18.40 12.61
N PHE A 500 -8.54 18.07 13.31
CA PHE A 500 -8.63 17.76 14.74
C PHE A 500 -9.00 18.98 15.58
N SER A 501 -8.56 20.18 15.17
CA SER A 501 -8.95 21.42 15.82
C SER A 501 -10.44 21.71 15.63
N ASP A 502 -10.99 21.44 14.44
CA ASP A 502 -12.42 21.54 14.19
C ASP A 502 -13.22 20.53 15.02
N ALA A 503 -12.76 19.29 15.16
CA ALA A 503 -13.38 18.32 16.05
C ALA A 503 -13.39 18.79 17.53
N LEU A 504 -12.32 19.44 17.97
CA LEU A 504 -12.20 19.99 19.33
C LEU A 504 -13.06 21.24 19.57
N LYS A 505 -13.43 21.99 18.53
CA LYS A 505 -14.42 23.08 18.67
C LYS A 505 -15.79 22.53 19.05
N HIS A 506 -16.15 21.35 18.52
CA HIS A 506 -17.41 20.68 18.84
C HIS A 506 -17.34 19.94 20.19
N HIS A 507 -16.24 19.23 20.46
CA HIS A 507 -16.03 18.52 21.72
C HIS A 507 -14.64 18.84 22.31
N PRO A 508 -14.52 19.88 23.17
CA PRO A 508 -13.24 20.34 23.70
C PRO A 508 -12.44 19.29 24.49
N GLN A 509 -13.13 18.34 25.11
CA GLN A 509 -12.52 17.27 25.93
C GLN A 509 -12.35 15.96 25.15
N TYR A 510 -12.37 16.01 23.82
CA TYR A 510 -12.27 14.80 23.00
C TYR A 510 -10.84 14.28 22.91
N ILE A 511 -10.52 13.32 23.79
CA ILE A 511 -9.17 12.74 23.98
C ILE A 511 -8.55 12.24 22.68
N ALA A 512 -9.34 11.59 21.80
CA ALA A 512 -8.82 11.08 20.53
C ALA A 512 -8.35 12.22 19.61
N ALA A 513 -9.06 13.34 19.57
CA ALA A 513 -8.67 14.51 18.79
C ALA A 513 -7.41 15.18 19.37
N LEU A 514 -7.34 15.37 20.70
CA LEU A 514 -6.13 15.87 21.37
C LEU A 514 -4.91 14.99 21.10
N TYR A 515 -5.08 13.67 21.21
CA TYR A 515 -4.01 12.72 20.92
C TYR A 515 -3.51 12.84 19.47
N HIS A 516 -4.42 12.79 18.49
CA HIS A 516 -4.04 12.83 17.09
C HIS A 516 -3.46 14.17 16.67
N ARG A 517 -3.97 15.29 17.21
CA ARG A 517 -3.41 16.63 17.00
C ARG A 517 -2.02 16.76 17.62
N GLY A 518 -1.83 16.27 18.83
CA GLY A 518 -0.52 16.23 19.49
C GLY A 518 0.52 15.40 18.72
N VAL A 519 0.13 14.26 18.16
CA VAL A 519 0.99 13.45 17.28
C VAL A 519 1.31 14.19 15.97
N ALA A 520 0.33 14.88 15.38
CA ALA A 520 0.57 15.67 14.18
C ALA A 520 1.52 16.85 14.45
N TYR A 521 1.39 17.52 15.60
CA TYR A 521 2.34 18.56 16.05
C TYR A 521 3.76 18.03 16.27
N MET A 522 3.90 16.82 16.84
CA MET A 522 5.22 16.17 16.92
C MET A 522 5.82 15.98 15.52
N ALA A 523 4.99 15.60 14.55
CA ALA A 523 5.41 15.39 13.18
C ALA A 523 5.73 16.70 12.45
N THR A 524 5.15 17.84 12.81
CA THR A 524 5.52 19.18 12.29
C THR A 524 6.60 19.90 13.12
N HIS A 525 7.20 19.22 14.11
CA HIS A 525 8.16 19.80 15.06
C HIS A 525 7.64 20.92 15.98
N ASP A 526 6.33 21.12 16.06
CA ASP A 526 5.72 21.95 17.11
C ASP A 526 5.64 21.17 18.42
N LEU A 527 6.78 21.11 19.13
CA LEU A 527 6.87 20.39 20.39
C LEU A 527 6.04 21.05 21.51
N LYS A 528 5.78 22.37 21.43
CA LYS A 528 5.00 23.08 22.45
C LYS A 528 3.52 22.71 22.35
N GLY A 529 2.95 22.79 21.14
CA GLY A 529 1.57 22.36 20.87
C GLY A 529 1.37 20.89 21.20
N ALA A 530 2.33 20.02 20.81
CA ALA A 530 2.31 18.61 21.15
C ALA A 530 2.29 18.35 22.66
N GLN A 531 3.10 19.08 23.44
CA GLN A 531 3.16 18.94 24.89
C GLN A 531 1.83 19.27 25.55
N GLN A 532 1.21 20.38 25.17
CA GLN A 532 -0.06 20.82 25.73
C GLN A 532 -1.18 19.80 25.46
N ASP A 533 -1.32 19.38 24.21
CA ASP A 533 -2.38 18.45 23.81
C ASP A 533 -2.21 17.06 24.43
N LEU A 534 -0.99 16.50 24.40
CA LEU A 534 -0.73 15.19 24.99
C LEU A 534 -0.84 15.20 26.51
N TRP A 535 -0.49 16.31 27.17
CA TRP A 535 -0.69 16.46 28.61
C TRP A 535 -2.18 16.52 28.95
N ASN A 536 -2.96 17.35 28.25
CA ASN A 536 -4.42 17.44 28.42
C ASN A 536 -5.09 16.07 28.19
N ALA A 537 -4.74 15.38 27.11
CA ALA A 537 -5.24 14.05 26.81
C ALA A 537 -4.94 13.05 27.93
N ASN A 538 -3.72 13.09 28.50
CA ASN A 538 -3.33 12.21 29.59
C ASN A 538 -4.10 12.51 30.90
N GLN A 539 -4.35 13.78 31.22
CA GLN A 539 -5.16 14.15 32.39
C GLN A 539 -6.60 13.66 32.25
N LEU A 540 -7.21 13.88 31.08
CA LEU A 540 -8.58 13.42 30.80
C LEU A 540 -8.68 11.88 30.82
N CYS A 541 -7.67 11.15 30.34
CA CYS A 541 -7.63 9.69 30.47
C CYS A 541 -7.65 9.20 31.92
N ARG A 542 -7.01 9.93 32.86
CA ARG A 542 -7.00 9.56 34.28
C ARG A 542 -8.36 9.73 34.95
N GLN A 543 -9.20 10.62 34.41
CA GLN A 543 -10.55 10.88 34.89
C GLN A 543 -11.58 9.87 34.39
N TRP A 544 -11.20 8.96 33.47
CA TRP A 544 -12.11 7.92 33.01
C TRP A 544 -12.52 6.99 34.15
N LYS A 545 -13.82 6.97 34.45
CA LYS A 545 -14.43 5.97 35.34
C LYS A 545 -14.43 4.59 34.65
N THR A 546 -14.35 3.54 35.45
CA THR A 546 -14.56 2.15 35.00
C THR A 546 -15.97 2.00 34.43
N THR A 547 -16.07 1.92 33.10
CA THR A 547 -17.32 1.64 32.39
C THR A 547 -17.61 0.13 32.39
N GLY A 548 -18.87 -0.26 32.62
CA GLY A 548 -19.30 -1.67 32.63
C GLY A 548 -19.23 -2.39 31.28
N ASN A 549 -19.07 -1.66 30.16
CA ASN A 549 -18.95 -2.26 28.82
C ASN A 549 -17.49 -2.67 28.52
N PRO A 550 -17.20 -3.97 28.30
CA PRO A 550 -15.84 -4.46 28.07
C PRO A 550 -15.21 -3.93 26.77
N VAL A 551 -16.00 -3.69 25.73
CA VAL A 551 -15.49 -3.21 24.42
C VAL A 551 -14.97 -1.78 24.54
N GLU A 552 -15.71 -0.91 25.23
CA GLU A 552 -15.31 0.48 25.44
C GLU A 552 -14.13 0.59 26.42
N ALA A 553 -14.14 -0.20 27.49
CA ALA A 553 -13.02 -0.27 28.41
C ALA A 553 -11.72 -0.67 27.69
N LYS A 554 -11.79 -1.63 26.76
CA LYS A 554 -10.64 -2.03 25.92
C LYS A 554 -10.18 -0.88 25.01
N LYS A 555 -11.10 -0.21 24.32
CA LYS A 555 -10.77 0.95 23.46
C LYS A 555 -10.10 2.08 24.25
N LYS A 556 -10.65 2.41 25.42
CA LYS A 556 -10.09 3.40 26.35
C LYS A 556 -8.68 3.00 26.79
N LYS A 557 -8.48 1.76 27.23
CA LYS A 557 -7.15 1.27 27.64
C LYS A 557 -6.12 1.36 26.51
N VAL A 558 -6.49 1.00 25.28
CA VAL A 558 -5.62 1.13 24.10
C VAL A 558 -5.26 2.59 23.83
N LEU A 559 -6.25 3.49 23.84
CA LEU A 559 -6.01 4.91 23.62
C LEU A 559 -5.14 5.53 24.73
N HIS A 560 -5.36 5.18 25.99
CA HIS A 560 -4.51 5.62 27.09
C HIS A 560 -3.06 5.15 26.90
N GLY A 561 -2.85 3.90 26.53
CA GLY A 561 -1.53 3.37 26.21
C GLY A 561 -0.85 4.12 25.07
N GLN A 562 -1.60 4.47 24.02
CA GLN A 562 -1.10 5.28 22.90
C GLN A 562 -0.70 6.70 23.32
N VAL A 563 -1.52 7.37 24.14
CA VAL A 563 -1.22 8.71 24.68
C VAL A 563 0.05 8.68 25.53
N VAL A 564 0.18 7.72 26.44
CA VAL A 564 1.37 7.57 27.28
C VAL A 564 2.62 7.29 26.44
N ALA A 565 2.50 6.43 25.42
CA ALA A 565 3.62 6.15 24.50
C ALA A 565 4.04 7.38 23.69
N ALA A 566 3.07 8.15 23.17
CA ALA A 566 3.35 9.40 22.45
C ALA A 566 4.00 10.45 23.35
N TYR A 567 3.51 10.60 24.59
CA TYR A 567 4.10 11.53 25.56
C TYR A 567 5.56 11.16 25.90
N LYS A 568 5.87 9.86 26.06
CA LYS A 568 7.26 9.39 26.22
C LYS A 568 8.13 9.71 25.00
N ARG A 569 7.61 9.50 23.79
CA ARG A 569 8.32 9.87 22.55
C ARG A 569 8.60 11.37 22.48
N LEU A 570 7.64 12.21 22.89
CA LEU A 570 7.81 13.66 22.95
C LEU A 570 8.94 14.06 23.92
N GLN A 571 9.05 13.42 25.08
CA GLN A 571 10.16 13.67 26.02
C GLN A 571 11.53 13.36 25.41
N VAL A 572 11.63 12.26 24.66
CA VAL A 572 12.86 11.91 23.92
C VAL A 572 13.18 12.95 22.86
N LEU A 573 12.18 13.44 22.11
CA LEU A 573 12.37 14.51 21.13
C LEU A 573 12.86 15.80 21.78
N HIS A 574 12.32 16.20 22.94
CA HIS A 574 12.82 17.36 23.69
C HIS A 574 14.26 17.18 24.15
N ALA A 575 14.61 16.00 24.67
CA ALA A 575 15.97 15.70 25.08
C ALA A 575 16.96 15.76 23.90
N ASN A 576 16.56 15.22 22.75
CA ASN A 576 17.35 15.26 21.52
C ASN A 576 17.49 16.69 20.99
N LYS A 577 16.40 17.47 20.95
CA LYS A 577 16.45 18.89 20.54
C LYS A 577 17.42 19.68 21.42
N LYS A 578 17.33 19.55 22.74
CA LYS A 578 18.29 20.19 23.68
C LYS A 578 19.75 19.79 23.42
N LYS A 579 20.00 18.52 23.07
CA LYS A 579 21.36 18.04 22.73
C LYS A 579 21.86 18.65 21.42
N VAL A 580 21.00 18.72 20.40
CA VAL A 580 21.32 19.33 19.10
C VAL A 580 21.58 20.83 19.26
N ASP A 581 20.70 21.54 19.96
CA ASP A 581 20.84 22.98 20.24
C ASP A 581 22.16 23.26 20.98
N LYS A 582 22.49 22.45 22.00
CA LYS A 582 23.77 22.57 22.73
C LYS A 582 24.98 22.33 21.81
N LYS A 583 24.90 21.35 20.89
CA LYS A 583 25.96 21.06 19.92
C LYS A 583 26.13 22.21 18.93
N LEU A 584 25.02 22.76 18.43
CA LEU A 584 25.01 23.92 17.53
C LEU A 584 25.63 25.15 18.20
N ILE A 585 25.22 25.47 19.44
CA ILE A 585 25.81 26.57 20.22
C ILE A 585 27.32 26.37 20.36
N LYS A 586 27.80 25.16 20.68
CA LYS A 586 29.23 24.89 20.78
C LYS A 586 29.96 25.10 19.45
N GLN A 587 29.39 24.66 18.34
CA GLN A 587 29.95 24.88 17.01
C GLN A 587 29.94 26.36 16.61
N MET A 588 28.87 27.10 16.92
CA MET A 588 28.80 28.55 16.70
C MET A 588 29.84 29.29 17.54
N MET A 589 29.99 28.95 18.83
CA MET A 589 31.02 29.54 19.69
C MET A 589 32.44 29.24 19.16
N GLN A 590 32.67 28.02 18.66
CA GLN A 590 33.95 27.65 18.05
C GLN A 590 34.20 28.40 16.73
N TYR A 591 33.16 28.66 15.93
CA TYR A 591 33.28 29.48 14.72
C TYR A 591 33.53 30.95 15.05
N LEU A 592 32.80 31.51 16.01
CA LEU A 592 33.03 32.88 16.50
C LEU A 592 34.45 33.06 17.05
N SER A 593 35.01 32.05 17.74
CA SER A 593 36.40 32.10 18.21
C SER A 593 37.45 32.04 17.09
N THR A 594 37.07 31.76 15.84
CA THR A 594 37.99 31.74 14.68
C THR A 594 37.98 33.01 13.84
N ILE A 595 37.12 33.99 14.15
CA ILE A 595 37.04 35.28 13.44
C ILE A 595 38.03 36.26 14.11
N PRO A 596 39.13 36.68 13.45
CA PRO A 596 40.06 37.66 14.01
C PRO A 596 39.39 39.03 14.06
N GLY A 597 39.34 39.66 15.24
CA GLY A 597 38.71 40.97 15.47
C GLY A 597 37.55 40.99 16.49
N LEU A 598 37.05 39.83 16.92
CA LEU A 598 36.08 39.70 18.03
C LEU A 598 36.72 39.27 19.35
N GLN A 599 38.03 39.03 19.36
CA GLN A 599 38.79 38.58 20.54
C GLN A 599 39.36 39.76 21.36
N ASP A 600 39.36 40.98 20.82
CA ASP A 600 40.12 42.11 21.36
C ASP A 600 39.27 43.13 22.16
N ASP A 601 37.94 42.98 22.22
CA ASP A 601 37.06 43.94 22.89
C ASP A 601 36.91 43.74 24.42
N ASP A 602 37.52 42.71 25.00
CA ASP A 602 37.56 42.50 26.46
C ASP A 602 38.61 43.38 27.19
N GLN A 603 39.24 44.35 26.51
CA GLN A 603 40.20 45.29 27.12
C GLN A 603 39.71 46.73 27.31
N ILE A 604 38.40 47.02 27.20
CA ILE A 604 37.85 48.35 27.50
C ILE A 604 36.92 48.31 28.73
N GLU A 605 37.48 47.99 29.89
CA GLU A 605 37.03 48.50 31.19
C GLU A 605 38.26 48.68 32.09
N ALA A 606 38.91 49.83 31.96
CA ALA A 606 39.78 50.47 32.94
C ALA A 606 39.61 51.99 32.84
#